data_AF-A0A2V2ESQ2-F1
#
_entry.id   AF-A0A2V2ESQ2-F1
#
_cell.length_a   1.000
_cell.length_b   1.000
_cell.length_c   1.000
_cell.angle_alpha   90.00
_cell.angle_beta   90.00
_cell.angle_gamma   90.00
#
_symmetry.space_group_name_H-M   'P 1'
#
loop_
_entity.id
_entity.type
_entity.pdbx_description
1 polymer ?
#
loop_
_entity_poly.entity_id
_entity_poly.type
_entity_poly.pdbx_seq_one_letter_code
_entity_poly.pdbx_strand_id
1 'polypeptide(L)'
;MQEEERKRKKCLYCGNFEGYYTKGLHCFDRTKQGYCREHDKIVNNQDFCEFWKTSRRRYLVRRRAVSRALYEILTEISAIRQIMQECEDEGKNL
;
A
#
# COMPACT_ATOMS: atom_id res chain seq x y z
N MET A 1 19.87 14.04 23.23
CA MET A 1 18.84 13.98 22.17
C MET A 1 17.51 13.76 22.87
N GLN A 2 16.57 14.71 22.77
CA GLN A 2 15.33 14.69 23.56
C GLN A 2 14.44 13.50 23.12
N GLU A 3 13.81 12.83 24.08
CA GLU A 3 13.07 11.58 23.89
C GLU A 3 11.93 11.68 22.85
N GLU A 4 11.36 12.87 22.66
CA GLU A 4 10.36 13.15 21.65
C GLU A 4 10.89 13.02 20.20
N GLU A 5 12.17 13.34 19.98
CA GLU A 5 12.77 13.26 18.65
C GLU A 5 12.97 11.80 18.22
N ARG A 6 13.30 10.91 19.16
CA ARG A 6 13.36 9.45 18.92
C ARG A 6 11.98 8.89 18.57
N LYS A 7 10.91 9.35 19.22
CA LYS A 7 9.52 8.90 18.92
C LYS A 7 9.08 9.25 17.49
N ARG A 8 9.61 10.33 16.91
CA ARG A 8 9.28 10.79 15.54
C ARG A 8 10.09 10.08 14.45
N LYS A 9 11.25 9.51 14.79
CA LYS A 9 12.18 8.87 13.82
C LYS A 9 12.01 7.34 13.71
N LYS A 10 10.79 6.83 13.85
CA LYS A 10 10.53 5.39 13.69
C LYS A 10 10.75 4.93 12.25
N CYS A 11 11.22 3.70 12.07
CA CYS A 11 11.39 3.04 10.78
C CYS A 11 10.10 3.07 9.96
N LEU A 12 8.93 2.92 10.60
CA LEU A 12 7.62 3.03 9.92
C LEU A 12 7.46 4.30 9.06
N TYR A 13 8.09 5.40 9.46
CA TYR A 13 8.03 6.69 8.77
C TYR A 13 9.29 7.01 7.95
N CYS A 14 10.30 6.13 7.98
CA CYS A 14 11.56 6.31 7.29
C CYS A 14 11.43 6.00 5.79
N GLY A 15 12.08 6.81 4.95
CA GLY A 15 12.18 6.61 3.51
C GLY A 15 12.96 5.38 3.05
N ASN A 16 13.77 4.79 3.94
CA ASN A 16 14.53 3.57 3.68
C ASN A 16 13.79 2.28 4.09
N PHE A 17 12.66 2.39 4.80
CA PHE A 17 11.95 1.22 5.36
C PHE A 17 10.84 0.70 4.44
N GLU A 18 10.85 -0.56 4.09
CA GLU A 18 9.82 -1.23 3.30
C GLU A 18 9.03 -2.20 4.17
N GLY A 19 7.91 -1.72 4.71
CA GLY A 19 7.05 -2.51 5.59
C GLY A 19 6.36 -3.66 4.86
N TYR A 20 6.38 -4.84 5.46
CA TYR A 20 5.71 -6.02 4.93
C TYR A 20 4.23 -6.07 5.33
N TYR A 21 3.45 -6.81 4.55
CA TYR A 21 2.04 -7.03 4.78
C TYR A 21 1.73 -8.53 4.75
N THR A 22 0.78 -8.94 5.58
CA THR A 22 0.17 -10.27 5.51
C THR A 22 -1.13 -10.16 4.72
N LYS A 23 -1.33 -11.04 3.73
CA LYS A 23 -2.58 -11.11 2.98
C LYS A 23 -3.65 -11.81 3.82
N GLY A 24 -4.69 -11.09 4.17
CA GLY A 24 -5.92 -11.63 4.76
C GLY A 24 -6.97 -11.96 3.69
N LEU A 25 -8.17 -12.33 4.13
CA LEU A 25 -9.28 -12.70 3.23
C LEU A 25 -9.74 -11.52 2.37
N HIS A 26 -9.85 -10.33 2.96
CA HIS A 26 -10.33 -9.11 2.31
C HIS A 26 -9.44 -7.89 2.56
N CYS A 27 -8.30 -8.08 3.21
CA CYS A 27 -7.41 -6.98 3.61
C CYS A 27 -5.93 -7.38 3.51
N PHE A 28 -5.06 -6.38 3.56
CA PHE A 28 -3.62 -6.56 3.75
C PHE A 28 -3.22 -5.91 5.07
N ASP A 29 -2.87 -6.73 6.05
CA ASP A 29 -2.51 -6.27 7.38
C ASP A 29 -1.04 -5.93 7.47
N ARG A 30 -0.71 -4.75 8.01
CA ARG A 30 0.68 -4.36 8.21
C ARG A 30 1.32 -5.22 9.29
N THR A 31 2.48 -5.79 8.96
CA THR A 31 3.29 -6.49 9.96
C THR A 31 4.07 -5.50 10.84
N LYS A 32 4.61 -6.01 11.95
CA LYS A 32 5.52 -5.25 12.81
C LYS A 32 6.94 -5.14 12.23
N GLN A 33 7.22 -5.78 11.09
CA GLN A 33 8.56 -5.87 10.51
C GLN A 33 8.58 -5.34 9.08
N GLY A 34 9.78 -5.11 8.58
CA GLY A 34 10.01 -4.74 7.19
C GLY A 34 11.48 -4.66 6.89
N TYR A 35 11.80 -4.44 5.62
CA TYR A 35 13.17 -4.37 5.15
C TYR A 35 13.72 -2.95 5.23
N CYS A 36 14.92 -2.78 5.78
CA CYS A 36 15.64 -1.52 5.71
C CYS A 36 16.68 -1.57 4.60
N ARG A 37 16.50 -0.74 3.56
CA ARG A 37 17.41 -0.69 2.41
C ARG A 37 18.82 -0.21 2.74
N GLU A 38 18.97 0.53 3.83
CA GLU A 38 20.27 1.07 4.24
C GLU A 38 21.15 0.01 4.91
N HIS A 39 20.54 -0.81 5.77
CA HIS A 39 21.25 -1.84 6.53
C HIS A 39 21.13 -3.23 5.92
N ASP A 40 20.46 -3.34 4.76
CA ASP A 40 20.20 -4.59 4.05
C ASP A 40 19.67 -5.72 4.97
N LYS A 41 18.69 -5.39 5.81
CA LYS A 41 18.15 -6.35 6.81
C LYS A 41 16.71 -6.07 7.19
N ILE A 42 16.09 -7.07 7.81
CA ILE A 42 14.77 -6.95 8.42
C ILE A 42 14.88 -6.22 9.77
N VAL A 43 14.02 -5.23 9.99
CA VAL A 43 13.95 -4.41 11.21
C VAL A 43 12.51 -4.30 11.72
N ASN A 44 12.32 -3.97 12.99
CA ASN A 44 11.00 -3.68 13.53
C ASN A 44 10.56 -2.27 13.11
N ASN A 45 9.27 -2.09 12.86
CA ASN A 45 8.72 -0.80 12.42
C ASN A 45 8.82 0.29 13.51
N GLN A 46 8.99 -0.09 14.78
CA GLN A 46 9.19 0.83 15.91
C GLN A 46 10.66 1.20 16.15
N ASP A 47 11.61 0.51 15.50
CA ASP A 47 13.04 0.81 15.62
C ASP A 47 13.37 2.17 14.99
N PHE A 48 14.61 2.63 15.17
CA PHE A 48 15.16 3.81 14.51
C PHE A 48 16.66 3.65 14.33
N CYS A 49 17.25 4.40 13.41
CA CYS A 49 18.69 4.49 13.22
C CYS A 49 19.11 5.91 12.80
N GLU A 50 20.41 6.15 12.79
CA GLU A 50 21.08 7.38 12.37
C GLU A 50 20.82 7.74 10.90
N PHE A 51 20.54 6.74 10.04
CA PHE A 51 20.23 6.93 8.63
C PHE A 51 18.74 7.22 8.36
N TRP A 52 17.98 7.58 9.40
CA TRP A 52 16.56 7.91 9.24
C TRP A 52 16.38 9.12 8.32
N LYS A 53 15.48 9.00 7.34
CA LYS A 53 15.10 10.12 6.47
C LYS A 53 13.60 10.19 6.26
N THR A 54 13.07 11.42 6.22
CA THR A 54 11.66 11.65 5.88
C THR A 54 11.38 11.27 4.43
N SER A 55 10.18 10.79 4.13
CA SER A 55 9.79 10.47 2.74
C SER A 55 8.36 10.89 2.43
N ARG A 56 8.18 12.20 2.17
CA ARG A 56 6.94 12.71 1.57
C ARG A 56 6.68 12.10 0.20
N ARG A 57 7.75 11.84 -0.58
CA ARG A 57 7.66 11.23 -1.92
C ARG A 57 7.00 9.85 -1.90
N ARG A 58 7.29 9.02 -0.89
CA ARG A 58 6.71 7.68 -0.77
C ARG A 58 5.18 7.71 -0.68
N TYR A 59 4.62 8.61 0.12
CA TYR A 59 3.17 8.74 0.26
C TYR A 59 2.52 9.08 -1.09
N LEU A 60 3.08 10.05 -1.81
CA LEU A 60 2.57 10.49 -3.11
C LEU A 60 2.64 9.38 -4.17
N VAL A 61 3.77 8.67 -4.24
CA VAL A 61 3.96 7.55 -5.18
C VAL A 61 2.96 6.43 -4.91
N ARG A 62 2.80 6.02 -3.64
CA ARG A 62 1.83 4.99 -3.26
C ARG A 62 0.40 5.40 -3.59
N ARG A 63 0.02 6.63 -3.28
CA ARG A 63 -1.33 7.14 -3.59
C ARG A 63 -1.61 7.08 -5.09
N ARG A 64 -0.67 7.52 -5.93
CA ARG A 64 -0.82 7.45 -7.39
C ARG A 64 -0.97 6.01 -7.89
N ALA A 65 -0.12 5.09 -7.42
CA ALA A 65 -0.19 3.68 -7.81
C ALA A 65 -1.54 3.05 -7.42
N VAL A 66 -2.01 3.29 -6.19
CA VAL A 66 -3.30 2.78 -5.70
C VAL A 66 -4.47 3.38 -6.49
N SER A 67 -4.46 4.69 -6.76
CA SER A 67 -5.51 5.33 -7.56
C SER A 67 -5.59 4.77 -8.97
N ARG A 68 -4.44 4.48 -9.60
CA ARG A 68 -4.40 3.87 -10.93
C ARG A 68 -4.97 2.45 -10.92
N ALA A 69 -4.51 1.60 -9.99
CA ALA A 69 -5.01 0.23 -9.88
C ALA A 69 -6.52 0.19 -9.59
N LEU A 70 -7.02 1.09 -8.73
CA LEU A 70 -8.46 1.21 -8.46
C LEU A 70 -9.25 1.58 -9.72
N TYR A 71 -8.74 2.51 -10.52
CA TYR A 71 -9.37 2.89 -11.78
C TYR A 71 -9.45 1.72 -12.75
N GLU A 72 -8.36 0.98 -12.93
CA GLU A 72 -8.30 -0.21 -13.80
C GLU A 72 -9.33 -1.27 -13.37
N ILE A 73 -9.41 -1.58 -12.08
CA ILE A 73 -10.40 -2.52 -11.53
C ILE A 73 -11.85 -2.03 -11.77
N LEU A 74 -12.12 -0.74 -11.58
CA LEU A 74 -13.45 -0.17 -11.83
C LEU A 74 -13.85 -0.24 -13.31
N THR A 75 -12.89 -0.06 -14.22
CA THR A 75 -13.11 -0.22 -15.65
C THR A 75 -13.46 -1.66 -15.99
N GLU A 76 -12.73 -2.64 -15.44
CA GLU A 76 -13.03 -4.06 -15.64
C GLU A 76 -14.41 -4.44 -15.10
N ILE A 77 -14.77 -3.99 -13.88
CA ILE A 77 -16.11 -4.20 -13.31
C ILE A 77 -17.20 -3.61 -14.21
N SER A 78 -16.94 -2.42 -14.77
CA SER A 78 -17.91 -1.76 -15.66
C SER A 78 -18.12 -2.54 -16.95
N ALA A 79 -17.06 -3.11 -17.53
CA ALA A 79 -17.15 -3.96 -18.72
C ALA A 79 -17.93 -5.25 -18.43
N ILE A 80 -17.69 -5.90 -17.28
CA ILE A 80 -18.46 -7.08 -16.84
C ILE A 80 -19.94 -6.74 -16.71
N ARG A 81 -20.28 -5.62 -16.07
CA ARG A 81 -21.67 -5.17 -15.91
C ARG A 81 -22.35 -4.93 -17.26
N GLN A 82 -21.63 -4.35 -18.24
CA GLN A 82 -22.16 -4.13 -19.58
C GLN A 82 -22.54 -5.45 -20.25
N ILE A 83 -21.64 -6.44 -20.23
CA ILE A 83 -21.90 -7.77 -20.81
C ILE A 83 -23.12 -8.42 -20.14
N MET A 84 -23.22 -8.35 -18.81
CA MET A 84 -24.38 -8.89 -18.09
C MET A 84 -25.69 -8.24 -18.54
N GLN A 85 -25.72 -6.92 -18.74
CA GLN A 85 -26.90 -6.20 -19.20
C GLN A 85 -27.29 -6.61 -20.62
N GLU A 86 -26.31 -6.75 -21.52
CA GLU A 86 -26.52 -7.21 -22.90
C GLU A 86 -27.15 -8.62 -22.92
N CYS A 87 -26.63 -9.55 -22.11
CA CYS A 87 -27.20 -10.90 -21.99
C CYS A 87 -28.65 -10.90 -21.47
N GLU A 88 -28.98 -10.04 -20.50
CA GLU A 88 -30.35 -9.91 -19.99
C GLU A 88 -31.31 -9.38 -21.05
N ASP A 89 -30.86 -8.41 -21.85
CA ASP A 89 -31.68 -7.79 -22.88
C ASP A 89 -31.86 -8.72 -24.10
N GLU A 90 -30.85 -9.51 -24.47
CA GLU A 90 -30.99 -10.60 -25.44
C GLU A 90 -32.06 -11.61 -25.00
N GLY A 91 -32.05 -12.02 -23.73
CA GLY A 91 -33.04 -12.96 -23.17
C GLY A 91 -34.47 -12.42 -23.14
N LYS A 92 -34.68 -11.11 -23.08
CA LYS A 92 -36.02 -10.48 -23.15
C LYS A 92 -36.57 -10.37 -24.57
N ASN A 93 -35.70 -10.43 -25.57
CA ASN A 93 -36.04 -10.28 -26.99
C ASN A 93 -36.21 -11.64 -27.72
N LEU A 94 -36.11 -12.75 -26.98
CA LEU A 94 -36.39 -14.13 -27.41
C LEU A 94 -37.78 -14.57 -26.92
#